data_AF-A0A967J196-F1
#
_entry.id   AF-A0A967J196-F1
#
_cell.length_a   1.000
_cell.length_b   1.000
_cell.length_c   1.000
_cell.angle_alpha   90.00
_cell.angle_beta   90.00
_cell.angle_gamma   90.00
#
_symmetry.space_group_name_H-M   'P 1'
#
loop_
_entity.id
_entity.type
_entity.pdbx_description
1 polymer ?
#
loop_
_entity_poly.entity_id
_entity_poly.type
_entity_poly.pdbx_seq_one_letter_code
_entity_poly.pdbx_strand_id
1 'polypeptide(L)' 'IADELAGPGAAFHLMGTSIGSSIAWGLAARFPERVRSLVCINIPHPGALAEAAASSQANADDQRER' A
#
# COMPACT_ATOMS: atom_id res chain seq x y z
N ILE A 1 -16.01 -4.40 -12.46
CA ILE A 1 -14.68 -4.27 -13.10
C ILE A 1 -13.87 -5.58 -13.07
N ALA A 2 -13.09 -5.94 -12.04
CA ALA A 2 -12.22 -7.14 -12.14
C ALA A 2 -13.02 -8.45 -12.38
N ASP A 3 -14.04 -8.70 -11.56
CA ASP A 3 -14.90 -9.88 -11.73
C ASP A 3 -15.71 -9.86 -13.03
N GLU A 4 -16.02 -8.67 -13.51
CA GLU A 4 -16.77 -8.45 -14.74
C GLU A 4 -15.93 -8.70 -15.99
N LEU A 5 -14.63 -8.35 -15.95
CA LEU A 5 -13.72 -8.47 -17.09
C LEU A 5 -12.96 -9.80 -17.13
N ALA A 6 -12.69 -10.40 -15.97
CA ALA A 6 -11.87 -11.61 -15.85
C ALA A 6 -12.60 -12.81 -15.22
N GLY A 7 -13.87 -12.63 -14.81
CA GLY A 7 -14.67 -13.65 -14.16
C GLY A 7 -14.62 -13.58 -12.62
N PRO A 8 -15.65 -14.14 -11.93
CA PRO A 8 -15.75 -14.05 -10.48
C PRO A 8 -14.53 -14.63 -9.76
N GLY A 9 -13.93 -13.84 -8.87
CA GLY A 9 -12.80 -14.27 -8.04
C GLY A 9 -11.45 -14.27 -8.76
N ALA A 10 -11.39 -13.85 -10.02
CA ALA A 10 -10.13 -13.77 -10.75
C ALA A 10 -9.13 -12.86 -10.02
N ALA A 11 -7.88 -13.31 -9.98
CA ALA A 11 -6.77 -12.53 -9.46
C ALA A 11 -6.31 -11.48 -10.47
N PHE A 12 -5.79 -10.35 -9.98
CA PHE A 12 -5.36 -9.23 -10.80
C PHE A 12 -4.06 -8.60 -10.27
N HIS A 13 -3.41 -7.83 -11.12
CA HIS A 13 -2.28 -6.98 -10.74
C HIS A 13 -2.82 -5.65 -10.24
N LEU A 14 -2.31 -5.17 -9.10
CA LEU A 14 -2.78 -3.96 -8.46
C LEU A 14 -1.66 -2.92 -8.39
N MET A 15 -1.95 -1.70 -8.82
CA MET A 15 -1.07 -0.55 -8.66
C MET A 15 -1.77 0.54 -7.85
N GLY A 16 -1.07 1.12 -6.88
CA GLY A 16 -1.51 2.28 -6.11
C GLY A 16 -0.52 3.44 -6.20
N THR A 17 -1.04 4.66 -6.09
CA THR A 17 -0.25 5.89 -5.94
C THR A 17 -0.90 6.79 -4.89
N SER A 18 -0.09 7.53 -4.14
CA SER A 18 -0.55 8.44 -3.08
C SER A 18 -1.47 7.69 -2.10
N ILE A 19 -2.63 8.25 -1.72
CA ILE A 19 -3.60 7.55 -0.87
C ILE A 19 -4.01 6.17 -1.41
N GLY A 20 -3.99 5.99 -2.74
CA GLY A 20 -4.27 4.72 -3.39
C GLY A 20 -3.26 3.63 -3.03
N SER A 21 -2.00 3.97 -2.74
CA SER A 21 -1.00 3.00 -2.27
C SER A 21 -1.32 2.48 -0.87
N SER A 22 -1.78 3.35 0.05
CA SER A 22 -2.23 2.93 1.38
C SER A 22 -3.40 1.96 1.30
N ILE A 23 -4.38 2.26 0.44
CA ILE A 23 -5.53 1.39 0.20
C ILE A 23 -5.08 0.06 -0.42
N ALA A 24 -4.17 0.10 -1.39
CA ALA A 24 -3.70 -1.09 -2.10
C ALA A 24 -2.95 -2.08 -1.19
N TRP A 25 -2.14 -1.58 -0.24
CA TRP A 25 -1.53 -2.42 0.80
C TRP A 25 -2.58 -3.14 1.65
N GLY A 26 -3.61 -2.42 2.11
CA GLY A 26 -4.70 -3.01 2.89
C GLY A 26 -5.52 -4.02 2.09
N LEU A 27 -5.79 -3.74 0.81
CA LEU A 27 -6.53 -4.65 -0.06
C LEU A 27 -5.77 -5.95 -0.28
N ALA A 28 -4.46 -5.87 -0.58
CA ALA A 28 -3.62 -7.05 -0.79
C ALA A 28 -3.47 -7.89 0.48
N ALA A 29 -3.39 -7.26 1.65
CA ALA A 29 -3.34 -7.98 2.92
C ALA A 29 -4.66 -8.69 3.25
N ARG A 30 -5.81 -8.09 2.90
CA ARG A 30 -7.13 -8.64 3.21
C ARG A 30 -7.60 -9.69 2.20
N PHE A 31 -7.17 -9.59 0.95
CA PHE A 31 -7.55 -10.49 -0.15
C PHE A 31 -6.31 -10.98 -0.91
N PRO A 32 -5.39 -11.71 -0.24
CA PRO A 32 -4.13 -12.15 -0.85
C PRO A 32 -4.33 -13.04 -2.07
N GLU A 33 -5.43 -13.79 -2.13
CA GLU A 33 -5.80 -14.63 -3.28
C GLU A 33 -6.24 -13.83 -4.51
N ARG A 34 -6.64 -12.57 -4.34
CA ARG A 34 -7.11 -11.68 -5.41
C ARG A 34 -6.00 -10.84 -6.02
N VAL A 35 -4.89 -10.61 -5.31
CA VAL A 35 -3.81 -9.73 -5.76
C VAL A 35 -2.57 -10.53 -6.16
N ARG A 36 -2.37 -10.70 -7.47
CA ARG A 36 -1.24 -11.47 -8.02
C ARG A 36 0.10 -10.75 -7.90
N SER A 37 0.10 -9.43 -8.06
CA SER A 37 1.23 -8.58 -7.71
C SER A 37 0.74 -7.19 -7.31
N LEU A 38 1.55 -6.53 -6.48
CA LEU A 38 1.27 -5.21 -5.96
C LEU A 38 2.42 -4.26 -6.29
N VAL A 39 2.09 -3.09 -6.81
CA VAL A 39 3.01 -1.96 -6.97
C VAL A 39 2.45 -0.77 -6.20
N CYS A 40 3.16 -0.32 -5.17
CA CYS A 40 2.84 0.90 -4.45
C CYS A 40 3.91 1.95 -4.76
N ILE A 41 3.49 3.06 -5.37
CA ILE A 41 4.36 4.21 -5.62
C ILE A 41 4.21 5.16 -4.44
N ASN A 42 5.30 5.81 -4.00
CA ASN A 42 5.38 6.84 -2.96
C ASN A 42 5.01 6.48 -1.51
N ILE A 43 4.29 5.38 -1.24
CA ILE A 43 4.02 4.90 0.13
C ILE A 43 4.62 3.50 0.32
N PRO A 44 5.59 3.33 1.24
CA PRO A 44 6.22 2.04 1.53
C PRO A 44 5.25 1.09 2.27
N HIS A 45 5.68 -0.14 2.51
CA HIS A 45 4.92 -1.11 3.29
C HIS A 45 4.58 -0.53 4.69
N PRO A 46 3.31 -0.61 5.16
CA PRO A 46 2.90 0.02 6.43
C PRO A 46 3.68 -0.48 7.65
N GLY A 47 4.03 -1.77 7.70
CA GLY A 47 4.86 -2.32 8.78
C GLY A 47 6.28 -1.75 8.78
N ALA A 48 6.89 -1.61 7.60
CA ALA A 48 8.23 -1.02 7.49
C ALA A 48 8.21 0.48 7.83
N LEU A 49 7.13 1.18 7.47
CA LEU A 49 6.95 2.58 7.85
C LEU A 49 6.80 2.73 9.37
N ALA A 50 6.03 1.85 10.02
CA ALA A 50 5.87 1.86 11.47
C ALA A 50 7.19 1.54 12.20
N GLU A 51 7.94 0.55 11.72
CA GLU A 51 9.27 0.22 12.23
C GLU A 51 10.24 1.41 12.09
N ALA A 52 10.28 2.03 10.91
CA ALA A 52 11.10 3.21 10.65
C ALA A 52 10.71 4.38 11.58
N ALA A 53 9.41 4.64 11.74
CA ALA A 53 8.91 5.68 12.63
C ALA A 53 9.26 5.41 14.10
N ALA A 54 9.18 4.17 14.56
CA ALA A 54 9.57 3.79 15.92
C ALA A 54 11.09 3.88 16.16
N SER A 55 11.89 3.65 15.11
CA SER A 55 13.36 3.74 15.17
C SER A 55 13.92 5.15 15.00
N SER A 56 13.10 6.08 14.50
CA SER A 56 13.52 7.44 14.21
C SER A 56 13.17 8.38 15.36
N GLN A 57 14.14 9.15 15.86
CA GLN A 57 13.91 10.27 16.78
C GLN A 57 13.43 11.54 16.04
N ALA A 58 13.14 11.47 14.73
CA ALA A 58 12.74 12.63 13.96
C ALA A 58 11.38 13.17 14.43
N ASN A 59 11.40 14.29 15.15
CA ASN A 59 10.20 15.01 15.54
C ASN A 59 9.52 15.62 14.30
N ALA A 60 8.19 15.68 14.31
CA ALA A 60 7.40 16.31 13.26
C ALA A 60 7.78 17.79 13.01
N ASP A 61 8.45 18.43 13.97
CA ASP A 61 8.93 19.81 13.87
C ASP A 61 10.13 19.93 12.92
N ASP A 62 10.94 18.89 12.77
CA ASP A 62 12.10 18.85 11.87
C ASP A 62 11.69 18.89 10.38
N GLN A 63 10.45 18.50 10.09
CA GLN A 63 9.82 18.56 8.76
C GLN A 63 9.07 19.88 8.51
N ARG A 64 8.82 20.68 9.56
CA ARG A 64 8.13 21.98 9.48
C ARG A 64 9.10 23.14 9.22
N GLU A 65 10.38 22.96 9.55
CA GLU A 65 11.43 23.98 9.42
C GLU A 65 12.23 23.90 8.10
N ARG A 66 11.84 23.00 7.18
CA ARG A 66 12.39 22.91 5.81
C ARG A 66 11.36 23.30 4.77
#